data_AF-H1KE87-F1
#
_entry.id   AF-H1KE87-F1
#
_cell.length_a   1.000
_cell.length_b   1.000
_cell.length_c   1.000
_cell.angle_alpha   90.00
_cell.angle_beta   90.00
_cell.angle_gamma   90.00
#
_symmetry.space_group_name_H-M   'P 1'
#
loop_
_entity.id
_entity.type
_entity.pdbx_description
1 polymer ?
#
loop_
_entity_poly.entity_id
_entity_poly.type
_entity_poly.pdbx_seq_one_letter_code
_entity_poly.pdbx_strand_id
1 'polypeptide(L)'
;MSPAATAVAVPTKPVRARLEEAVERLLIILDTLDGDPDFEDGADAEPSLGAPEGHVSHLVWLHGTDSDREVEHRAPVTAADVFAGMAATLADPGRWTKGAEARNAAGECVPATDPRAVCWCIYGARRIELAKVKSAALRRRLDDETDEMLHGAAGGAAPSAVNDGPSTSHTDALDLIRRAGLQHNSI
;
A
#
# COMPACT_ATOMS: atom_id res chain seq x y z
N MET A 1 -53.84 48.35 25.01
CA MET A 1 -52.55 47.90 25.56
C MET A 1 -52.63 46.38 25.65
N SER A 2 -51.97 45.66 24.73
CA SER A 2 -51.88 44.19 24.74
C SER A 2 -50.51 43.79 25.27
N PRO A 3 -50.38 42.80 26.16
CA PRO A 3 -49.07 42.33 26.58
C PRO A 3 -48.53 41.37 25.51
N ALA A 4 -47.27 41.59 25.11
CA ALA A 4 -46.52 40.69 24.24
C ALA A 4 -46.11 39.45 25.04
N ALA A 5 -46.35 38.27 24.47
CA ALA A 5 -45.91 37.00 25.01
C ALA A 5 -44.38 36.88 24.85
N THR A 6 -43.66 36.84 25.97
CA THR A 6 -42.22 36.55 26.00
C THR A 6 -42.03 35.06 25.75
N ALA A 7 -41.47 34.71 24.59
CA ALA A 7 -41.01 33.35 24.31
C ALA A 7 -39.76 33.05 25.14
N VAL A 8 -39.84 32.06 26.02
CA VAL A 8 -38.71 31.55 26.80
C VAL A 8 -37.81 30.74 25.87
N ALA A 9 -36.58 31.21 25.64
CA ALA A 9 -35.59 30.47 24.88
C ALA A 9 -35.10 29.25 25.69
N VAL A 10 -35.28 28.06 25.13
CA VAL A 10 -34.73 26.82 25.70
C VAL A 10 -33.22 26.79 25.44
N PRO A 11 -32.37 26.69 26.47
CA PRO A 11 -30.93 26.63 26.28
C PRO A 11 -30.53 25.32 25.61
N THR A 12 -29.80 25.40 24.50
CA THR A 12 -29.27 24.22 23.81
C THR A 12 -28.01 23.73 24.52
N LYS A 13 -27.93 22.42 24.77
CA LYS A 13 -26.76 21.80 25.40
C LYS A 13 -25.50 22.10 24.56
N PRO A 14 -24.34 22.35 25.19
CA PRO A 14 -23.06 22.42 24.50
C PRO A 14 -22.83 21.16 23.65
N VAL A 15 -22.10 21.30 22.54
CA VAL A 15 -21.83 20.19 21.60
C VAL A 15 -21.27 18.95 22.31
N ARG A 16 -20.36 19.13 23.28
CA ARG A 16 -19.80 18.03 24.08
C ARG A 16 -20.86 17.22 24.82
N ALA A 17 -21.77 17.90 25.52
CA ALA A 17 -22.84 17.24 26.26
C ALA A 17 -23.83 16.51 25.34
N ARG A 18 -23.99 16.99 24.09
CA ARG A 18 -24.80 16.29 23.08
C ARG A 18 -24.11 15.02 22.56
N LEU A 19 -22.78 15.03 22.45
CA LEU A 19 -22.00 13.85 22.06
C LEU A 19 -22.00 12.80 23.17
N GLU A 20 -21.79 13.21 24.42
CA GLU A 20 -21.84 12.31 25.58
C GLU A 20 -23.21 11.62 25.66
N GLU A 21 -24.31 12.36 25.54
CA GLU A 21 -25.66 11.78 25.52
C GLU A 21 -25.91 10.83 24.32
N ALA A 22 -25.32 11.12 23.15
CA ALA A 22 -25.43 10.24 22.00
C ALA A 22 -24.66 8.93 22.19
N VAL A 23 -23.48 8.98 22.83
CA VAL A 23 -22.69 7.79 23.16
C VAL A 23 -23.44 6.90 24.15
N GLU A 24 -23.98 7.47 25.23
CA GLU A 24 -24.75 6.70 26.23
C GLU A 24 -25.97 6.00 25.59
N ARG A 25 -26.67 6.68 24.67
CA ARG A 25 -27.77 6.05 23.93
C ARG A 25 -27.31 4.90 23.03
N LEU A 26 -26.15 5.03 22.38
CA LEU A 26 -25.61 3.98 21.53
C LEU A 26 -25.20 2.76 22.35
N LEU A 27 -24.57 2.96 23.52
CA LEU A 27 -24.21 1.86 24.42
C LEU A 27 -25.45 1.08 24.88
N ILE A 28 -26.50 1.77 25.31
CA ILE A 28 -27.76 1.12 25.70
C ILE A 28 -28.37 0.31 24.54
N ILE A 29 -28.30 0.82 23.31
CA ILE A 29 -28.79 0.10 22.13
C ILE A 29 -27.94 -1.15 21.88
N LEU A 30 -26.62 -1.05 21.98
CA LEU A 30 -25.72 -2.18 21.80
C LEU A 30 -25.93 -3.25 22.87
N ASP A 31 -26.04 -2.87 24.15
CA ASP A 31 -26.35 -3.79 25.25
C ASP A 31 -27.69 -4.51 25.04
N THR A 32 -28.66 -3.83 24.44
CA THR A 32 -29.97 -4.43 24.12
C THR A 32 -29.89 -5.40 22.93
N LEU A 33 -29.00 -5.14 21.98
CA LEU A 33 -28.81 -5.97 20.78
C LEU A 33 -27.94 -7.20 21.06
N ASP A 34 -26.96 -7.09 21.95
CA ASP A 34 -26.06 -8.19 22.32
C ASP A 34 -26.77 -9.26 23.18
N GLY A 35 -27.96 -8.95 23.71
CA GLY A 35 -28.79 -9.91 24.43
C GLY A 35 -28.27 -10.24 25.83
N ASP A 36 -28.74 -11.35 26.40
CA ASP A 36 -28.24 -11.85 27.67
C ASP A 36 -26.98 -12.70 27.40
N PRO A 37 -25.78 -12.28 27.85
CA PRO A 37 -24.54 -13.02 27.62
C PRO A 37 -24.52 -14.39 28.31
N ASP A 38 -25.42 -14.62 29.28
CA ASP A 38 -25.58 -15.90 29.95
C ASP A 38 -26.63 -16.79 29.27
N PHE A 39 -27.21 -16.36 28.14
CA PHE A 39 -28.29 -17.05 27.42
C PHE A 39 -27.84 -17.59 26.06
N GLU A 40 -26.90 -18.53 26.10
CA GLU A 40 -26.50 -19.32 24.93
C GLU A 40 -27.38 -20.57 24.80
N ASP A 41 -27.97 -20.80 23.62
CA ASP A 41 -28.69 -22.04 23.31
C ASP A 41 -27.68 -23.19 23.22
N GLY A 42 -27.44 -23.84 24.35
CA GLY A 42 -26.54 -24.97 24.45
C GLY A 42 -25.51 -24.90 25.57
N ALA A 43 -25.42 -23.80 26.35
CA ALA A 43 -24.71 -23.51 27.64
C ALA A 43 -23.35 -24.19 28.00
N ASP A 44 -23.08 -25.37 27.46
CA ASP A 44 -22.01 -26.32 27.75
C ASP A 44 -21.70 -27.23 26.53
N ALA A 45 -22.33 -26.98 25.38
CA ALA A 45 -22.09 -27.63 24.09
C ALA A 45 -20.97 -26.97 23.28
N GLU A 46 -20.45 -25.83 23.73
CA GLU A 46 -19.21 -25.29 23.20
C GLU A 46 -18.03 -26.13 23.70
N PRO A 47 -17.13 -26.58 22.80
CA PRO A 47 -15.98 -27.37 23.23
C PRO A 47 -15.10 -26.51 24.14
N SER A 48 -14.65 -27.09 25.26
CA SER A 48 -13.67 -26.42 26.11
C SER A 48 -12.45 -26.07 25.26
N LEU A 49 -11.95 -24.83 25.42
CA LEU A 49 -10.82 -24.24 24.70
C LEU A 49 -9.50 -25.05 24.79
N GLY A 50 -9.51 -26.21 25.45
CA GLY A 50 -8.39 -27.12 25.61
C GLY A 50 -8.71 -28.61 25.42
N ALA A 51 -9.83 -29.01 24.79
CA ALA A 51 -10.07 -30.42 24.43
C ALA A 51 -9.49 -30.73 23.03
N PRO A 52 -8.33 -31.41 22.91
CA PRO A 52 -7.67 -31.62 21.63
C PRO A 52 -8.15 -32.88 20.89
N GLU A 53 -8.97 -33.72 21.53
CA GLU A 53 -9.33 -35.02 20.98
C GLU A 53 -10.60 -34.93 20.14
N GLY A 54 -10.44 -34.69 18.84
CA GLY A 54 -11.54 -34.88 17.87
C GLY A 54 -11.62 -33.91 16.68
N HIS A 55 -10.82 -32.85 16.64
CA HIS A 55 -10.98 -31.78 15.64
C HIS A 55 -9.69 -31.47 14.88
N VAL A 56 -9.73 -31.68 13.56
CA VAL A 56 -8.61 -31.46 12.62
C VAL A 56 -8.05 -30.04 12.64
N SER A 57 -8.85 -29.04 13.00
CA SER A 57 -8.42 -27.64 13.12
C SER A 57 -7.48 -27.40 14.31
N HIS A 58 -7.59 -28.19 15.39
CA HIS A 58 -6.79 -28.00 16.61
C HIS A 58 -5.47 -28.77 16.60
N LEU A 59 -5.32 -29.79 15.75
CA LEU A 59 -4.04 -30.50 15.58
C LEU A 59 -2.94 -29.59 15.04
N VAL A 60 -3.28 -28.61 14.18
CA VAL A 60 -2.32 -27.64 13.64
C VAL A 60 -1.76 -26.73 14.75
N TRP A 61 -2.59 -26.36 15.73
CA TRP A 61 -2.18 -25.54 16.87
C TRP A 61 -1.39 -26.35 17.92
N LEU A 62 -1.78 -27.61 18.16
CA LEU A 62 -1.13 -28.47 19.16
C LEU A 62 0.28 -28.92 18.74
N HIS A 63 0.50 -29.11 17.45
CA HIS A 63 1.78 -29.60 16.94
C HIS A 63 2.84 -28.52 16.79
N GLY A 64 2.51 -27.25 17.08
CA GLY A 64 3.45 -26.13 17.11
C GLY A 64 4.45 -26.20 15.97
N THR A 65 4.07 -25.74 14.77
CA THR A 65 5.06 -25.67 13.70
C THR A 65 6.20 -24.78 14.18
N ASP A 66 7.42 -25.29 14.13
CA ASP A 66 8.68 -24.55 14.29
C ASP A 66 8.86 -23.43 13.25
N SER A 67 7.92 -23.32 12.30
CA SER A 67 7.75 -22.16 11.45
C SER A 67 7.22 -20.96 12.24
N ASP A 68 8.09 -20.36 13.04
CA ASP A 68 8.01 -18.95 13.47
C ASP A 68 8.22 -18.03 12.26
N ARG A 69 7.36 -18.15 11.24
CA ARG A 69 7.24 -17.10 10.22
C ARG A 69 6.64 -15.87 10.92
N GLU A 70 7.46 -15.22 11.72
CA GLU A 70 7.62 -13.78 11.77
C GLU A 70 7.49 -13.34 10.33
N VAL A 71 6.28 -12.96 9.95
CA VAL A 71 6.07 -12.18 8.74
C VAL A 71 6.86 -10.93 9.06
N GLU A 72 8.13 -10.89 8.63
CA GLU A 72 9.01 -9.75 8.80
C GLU A 72 8.15 -8.53 8.51
N HIS A 73 7.81 -7.78 9.55
CA HIS A 73 6.96 -6.60 9.45
C HIS A 73 7.82 -5.48 8.87
N ARG A 74 8.37 -5.73 7.68
CA ARG A 74 9.00 -4.74 6.84
C ARG A 74 7.90 -3.76 6.51
N ALA A 75 8.18 -2.47 6.73
CA ALA A 75 7.30 -1.39 6.32
C ALA A 75 6.79 -1.65 4.89
N PRO A 76 5.52 -1.34 4.59
CA PRO A 76 4.94 -1.60 3.28
C PRO A 76 5.79 -0.90 2.21
N VAL A 77 6.11 -1.63 1.13
CA VAL A 77 6.85 -1.08 -0.02
C VAL A 77 6.11 0.15 -0.56
N THR A 78 6.84 1.25 -0.72
CA THR A 78 6.35 2.55 -1.18
C THR A 78 6.81 2.86 -2.60
N ALA A 79 6.25 3.90 -3.24
CA ALA A 79 6.75 4.41 -4.52
C ALA A 79 8.20 4.91 -4.40
N ALA A 80 8.57 5.50 -3.26
CA ALA A 80 9.94 5.92 -2.99
C ALA A 80 10.92 4.74 -3.01
N ASP A 81 10.54 3.58 -2.45
CA ASP A 81 11.35 2.36 -2.51
C ASP A 81 11.55 1.87 -3.94
N VAL A 82 10.50 1.94 -4.77
CA VAL A 82 10.58 1.60 -6.21
C VAL A 82 11.57 2.53 -6.92
N PHE A 83 11.48 3.84 -6.72
CA PHE A 83 12.42 4.80 -7.33
C PHE A 83 13.85 4.63 -6.85
N ALA A 84 14.06 4.34 -5.56
CA ALA A 84 15.37 4.03 -5.02
C ALA A 84 15.97 2.79 -5.69
N GLY A 85 15.16 1.73 -5.86
CA GLY A 85 15.55 0.52 -6.59
C GLY A 85 15.86 0.78 -8.06
N MET A 86 15.08 1.62 -8.74
CA MET A 86 15.33 2.02 -10.12
C MET A 86 16.66 2.76 -10.26
N ALA A 87 16.92 3.73 -9.38
CA ALA A 87 18.16 4.49 -9.37
C ALA A 87 19.37 3.60 -9.09
N ALA A 88 19.25 2.62 -8.19
CA ALA A 88 20.29 1.63 -7.94
C ALA A 88 20.53 0.71 -9.14
N THR A 89 19.46 0.27 -9.81
CA THR A 89 19.54 -0.54 -11.04
C THR A 89 20.29 0.18 -12.15
N LEU A 90 20.01 1.47 -12.31
CA LEU A 90 20.61 2.31 -13.33
C LEU A 90 21.84 3.08 -12.81
N ALA A 91 22.42 2.75 -11.65
CA ALA A 91 23.53 3.53 -11.11
C ALA A 91 24.78 3.49 -12.00
N ASP A 92 25.01 2.36 -12.67
CA ASP A 92 26.07 2.18 -13.65
C ASP A 92 25.58 2.62 -15.04
N PRO A 93 26.29 3.54 -15.74
CA PRO A 93 25.97 3.93 -17.11
C PRO A 93 25.85 2.75 -18.08
N GLY A 94 26.62 1.67 -17.89
CA GLY A 94 26.56 0.47 -18.72
C GLY A 94 25.26 -0.34 -18.55
N ARG A 95 24.49 -0.09 -17.48
CA ARG A 95 23.19 -0.71 -17.21
C ARG A 95 22.01 0.08 -17.75
N TRP A 96 22.25 1.21 -18.42
CA TRP A 96 21.20 2.02 -19.03
C TRP A 96 21.14 1.82 -20.56
N THR A 97 19.92 1.78 -21.12
CA THR A 97 19.70 1.71 -22.58
C THR A 97 18.52 2.57 -23.03
N LYS A 98 18.53 2.93 -24.32
CA LYS A 98 17.42 3.54 -25.06
C LYS A 98 16.65 2.51 -25.89
N GLY A 99 15.38 2.82 -26.18
CA GLY A 99 14.53 2.17 -27.18
C GLY A 99 14.17 0.70 -26.92
N ALA A 100 14.47 0.19 -25.72
CA ALA A 100 14.16 -1.19 -25.33
C ALA A 100 13.96 -1.25 -23.82
N GLU A 101 13.01 -2.07 -23.35
CA GLU A 101 12.84 -2.31 -21.91
C GLU A 101 14.13 -2.82 -21.27
N ALA A 102 14.75 -3.82 -21.90
CA ALA A 102 16.06 -4.32 -21.54
C ALA A 102 16.79 -4.91 -22.74
N ARG A 103 18.11 -5.09 -22.59
CA ARG A 103 18.93 -5.88 -23.51
C ARG A 103 19.75 -6.91 -22.77
N ASN A 104 20.04 -8.01 -23.44
CA ASN A 104 21.01 -9.00 -22.96
C ASN A 104 22.44 -8.62 -23.33
N ALA A 105 23.43 -9.44 -22.93
CA ALA A 105 24.84 -9.21 -23.23
C ALA A 105 25.19 -9.19 -24.73
N ALA A 106 24.34 -9.79 -25.57
CA ALA A 106 24.49 -9.75 -27.04
C ALA A 106 23.86 -8.48 -27.67
N GLY A 107 23.22 -7.61 -26.87
CA GLY A 107 22.54 -6.40 -27.33
C GLY A 107 21.11 -6.62 -27.81
N GLU A 108 20.60 -7.84 -27.74
CA GLU A 108 19.25 -8.20 -28.19
C GLU A 108 18.20 -7.69 -27.19
N CYS A 109 17.07 -7.21 -27.70
CA CYS A 109 15.95 -6.78 -26.87
C CYS A 109 15.33 -7.99 -26.16
N VAL A 110 15.18 -7.90 -24.84
CA VAL A 110 14.57 -8.93 -23.99
C VAL A 110 13.57 -8.29 -23.03
N PRO A 111 12.61 -9.07 -22.46
CA PRO A 111 11.77 -8.58 -21.38
C PRO A 111 12.62 -8.08 -20.20
N ALA A 112 12.14 -7.04 -19.50
CA ALA A 112 12.87 -6.45 -18.39
C ALA A 112 13.28 -7.46 -17.30
N THR A 113 12.43 -8.45 -17.02
CA THR A 113 12.65 -9.48 -15.99
C THR A 113 13.34 -10.74 -16.52
N ASP A 114 13.79 -10.76 -17.78
CA ASP A 114 14.56 -11.88 -18.32
C ASP A 114 15.89 -12.01 -17.55
N PRO A 115 16.29 -13.19 -17.08
CA PRO A 115 17.53 -13.38 -16.32
C PRO A 115 18.81 -13.05 -17.12
N ARG A 116 18.71 -12.93 -18.45
CA ARG A 116 19.82 -12.55 -19.34
C ARG A 116 19.93 -11.05 -19.53
N ALA A 117 18.98 -10.25 -19.05
CA ALA A 117 19.02 -8.79 -19.15
C ALA A 117 20.21 -8.22 -18.37
N VAL A 118 20.97 -7.33 -19.00
CA VAL A 118 22.15 -6.68 -18.41
C VAL A 118 22.05 -5.15 -18.38
N CYS A 119 21.17 -4.56 -19.19
CA CYS A 119 20.86 -3.14 -19.16
C CYS A 119 19.36 -2.89 -19.40
N TRP A 120 18.84 -1.77 -18.90
CA TRP A 120 17.42 -1.42 -18.87
C TRP A 120 17.20 0.06 -19.25
N CYS A 121 16.04 0.37 -19.83
CA CYS A 121 15.56 1.75 -19.88
C CYS A 121 14.82 2.10 -18.56
N ILE A 122 14.29 3.32 -18.45
CA ILE A 122 13.51 3.76 -17.27
C ILE A 122 12.33 2.81 -16.98
N TYR A 123 11.55 2.42 -18.00
CA TYR A 123 10.43 1.49 -17.81
C TYR A 123 10.88 0.08 -17.45
N GLY A 124 11.98 -0.39 -18.05
CA GLY A 124 12.55 -1.69 -17.69
C GLY A 124 13.00 -1.73 -16.23
N ALA A 125 13.71 -0.68 -15.79
CA ALA A 125 14.13 -0.53 -14.40
C ALA A 125 12.92 -0.52 -13.45
N ARG A 126 11.86 0.22 -13.78
CA ARG A 126 10.61 0.21 -12.98
C ARG A 126 9.99 -1.18 -12.92
N ARG A 127 9.90 -1.87 -14.05
CA ARG A 127 9.28 -3.20 -14.14
C ARG A 127 10.02 -4.25 -13.31
N ILE A 128 11.35 -4.23 -13.27
CA ILE A 128 12.09 -5.16 -12.43
C ILE A 128 11.90 -4.89 -10.93
N GLU A 129 11.76 -3.62 -10.52
CA GLU A 129 11.50 -3.28 -9.13
C GLU A 129 10.08 -3.68 -8.72
N LEU A 130 9.09 -3.41 -9.57
CA LEU A 130 7.70 -3.83 -9.34
C LEU A 130 7.56 -5.35 -9.31
N ALA A 131 8.37 -6.10 -10.08
CA ALA A 131 8.37 -7.56 -10.06
C ALA A 131 8.78 -8.15 -8.70
N LYS A 132 9.45 -7.38 -7.83
CA LYS A 132 9.79 -7.78 -6.45
C LYS A 132 8.58 -7.73 -5.52
N VAL A 133 7.51 -7.03 -5.90
CA VAL A 133 6.29 -6.86 -5.11
C VAL A 133 5.36 -8.06 -5.29
N LYS A 134 5.26 -8.89 -4.24
CA LYS A 134 4.45 -10.14 -4.26
C LYS A 134 2.96 -9.87 -4.46
N SER A 135 2.39 -8.91 -3.73
CA SER A 135 0.97 -8.58 -3.81
C SER A 135 0.63 -7.95 -5.17
N ALA A 136 -0.26 -8.59 -5.92
CA ALA A 136 -0.71 -8.09 -7.22
C ALA A 136 -1.48 -6.76 -7.11
N ALA A 137 -2.27 -6.58 -6.04
CA ALA A 137 -2.99 -5.33 -5.79
C ALA A 137 -2.03 -4.19 -5.46
N LEU A 138 -1.06 -4.44 -4.56
CA LEU A 138 -0.05 -3.43 -4.21
C LEU A 138 0.81 -3.08 -5.43
N ARG A 139 1.24 -4.09 -6.18
CA ARG A 139 2.02 -3.89 -7.41
C ARG A 139 1.29 -3.02 -8.43
N ARG A 140 0.00 -3.25 -8.67
CA ARG A 140 -0.81 -2.41 -9.57
C ARG A 140 -0.87 -0.96 -9.08
N ARG A 141 -1.17 -0.74 -7.80
CA ARG A 141 -1.18 0.60 -7.21
C ARG A 141 0.17 1.31 -7.37
N LEU A 142 1.26 0.62 -7.04
CA LEU A 142 2.61 1.17 -7.18
C LEU A 142 2.98 1.40 -8.64
N ASP A 143 2.50 0.56 -9.56
CA ASP A 143 2.65 0.77 -11.00
C ASP A 143 2.01 2.12 -11.35
N ASP A 144 0.70 2.29 -11.16
CA ASP A 144 -0.02 3.53 -11.51
C ASP A 144 0.62 4.77 -10.86
N GLU A 145 0.92 4.71 -9.57
CA GLU A 145 1.53 5.81 -8.79
C GLU A 145 2.92 6.20 -9.34
N THR A 146 3.78 5.22 -9.60
CA THR A 146 5.13 5.51 -10.12
C THR A 146 5.10 5.97 -11.58
N ASP A 147 4.09 5.58 -12.36
CA ASP A 147 3.88 6.13 -13.72
C ASP A 147 3.56 7.62 -13.66
N GLU A 148 2.57 7.99 -12.84
CA GLU A 148 2.10 9.35 -12.68
C GLU A 148 3.23 10.27 -12.21
N MET A 149 4.02 9.83 -11.23
CA MET A 149 5.16 10.59 -10.71
C MET A 149 6.27 10.75 -11.76
N LEU A 150 6.55 9.74 -12.58
CA LEU A 150 7.52 9.86 -13.67
C LEU A 150 7.04 10.88 -14.73
N HIS A 151 5.76 10.84 -15.08
CA HIS A 151 5.14 11.81 -15.99
C HIS A 151 5.20 13.24 -15.41
N GLY A 152 4.89 13.42 -14.14
CA GLY A 152 5.00 14.69 -13.44
C GLY A 152 6.44 15.23 -13.44
N ALA A 153 7.42 14.40 -13.11
CA ALA A 153 8.83 14.76 -13.11
C ALA A 153 9.43 15.01 -14.52
N ALA A 154 8.77 14.48 -15.56
CA ALA A 154 9.08 14.70 -16.96
C ALA A 154 8.39 15.97 -17.53
N GLY A 155 7.68 16.75 -16.71
CA GLY A 155 6.96 17.94 -17.16
C GLY A 155 5.79 17.61 -18.10
N GLY A 156 5.16 16.45 -17.91
CA GLY A 156 4.04 15.96 -18.73
C GLY A 156 4.46 15.19 -19.99
N ALA A 157 5.75 15.17 -20.33
CA ALA A 157 6.24 14.30 -21.40
C ALA A 157 6.20 12.82 -20.99
N ALA A 158 6.15 11.92 -21.98
CA ALA A 158 6.31 10.49 -21.71
C ALA A 158 7.74 10.21 -21.21
N PRO A 159 7.92 9.44 -20.11
CA PRO A 159 9.24 9.03 -19.64
C PRO A 159 10.10 8.35 -20.71
N SER A 160 9.50 7.59 -21.63
CA SER A 160 10.20 7.03 -22.80
C SER A 160 10.71 8.11 -23.74
N ALA A 161 9.93 9.15 -24.02
CA ALA A 161 10.35 10.24 -24.89
C ALA A 161 11.53 11.01 -24.28
N VAL A 162 11.55 11.18 -22.95
CA VAL A 162 12.71 11.75 -22.25
C VAL A 162 13.89 10.78 -22.33
N ASN A 163 13.72 9.50 -22.00
CA ASN A 163 14.79 8.49 -22.05
C ASN A 163 15.45 8.37 -23.43
N ASP A 164 14.62 8.32 -24.48
CA ASP A 164 15.03 8.03 -25.85
C ASP A 164 15.39 9.29 -26.64
N GLY A 165 15.29 10.47 -26.02
CA GLY A 165 15.70 11.74 -26.61
C GLY A 165 17.14 11.66 -27.14
N PRO A 166 17.45 12.26 -28.31
CA PRO A 166 18.76 12.11 -28.95
C PRO A 166 19.90 12.66 -28.08
N SER A 167 19.66 13.73 -27.34
CA SER A 167 20.62 14.36 -26.42
C SER A 167 20.57 13.81 -25.00
N THR A 168 19.61 12.96 -24.67
CA THR A 168 19.45 12.43 -23.31
C THR A 168 20.67 11.59 -22.95
N SER A 169 21.26 11.90 -21.80
CA SER A 169 22.35 11.16 -21.19
C SER A 169 21.83 10.23 -20.09
N HIS A 170 22.72 9.34 -19.63
CA HIS A 170 22.47 8.49 -18.46
C HIS A 170 22.13 9.32 -17.21
N THR A 171 22.87 10.41 -16.99
CA THR A 171 22.64 11.33 -15.89
C THR A 171 21.24 11.94 -15.93
N ASP A 172 20.77 12.35 -17.11
CA ASP A 172 19.42 12.90 -17.28
C ASP A 172 18.33 11.89 -16.89
N ALA A 173 18.51 10.62 -17.27
CA ALA A 173 17.59 9.54 -16.93
C ALA A 173 17.57 9.29 -15.40
N LEU A 174 18.74 9.25 -14.76
CA LEU A 174 18.84 9.11 -13.30
C LEU A 174 18.24 10.31 -12.56
N ASP A 175 18.47 11.52 -13.05
CA ASP A 175 17.94 12.73 -12.43
C ASP A 175 16.41 12.81 -12.56
N LEU A 176 15.85 12.35 -13.68
CA LEU A 176 14.40 12.19 -13.81
C LEU A 176 13.84 11.26 -12.73
N ILE A 177 14.46 10.08 -12.53
CA ILE A 177 14.04 9.09 -11.52
C ILE A 177 14.13 9.69 -10.11
N ARG A 178 15.23 10.40 -9.79
CA ARG A 178 15.41 11.05 -8.49
C ARG A 178 14.40 12.15 -8.25
N ARG A 179 14.13 12.99 -9.25
CA ARG A 179 13.09 14.04 -9.14
C ARG A 179 11.72 13.43 -8.87
N ALA A 180 11.36 12.35 -9.58
CA ALA A 180 10.11 11.64 -9.32
C ALA A 180 10.05 11.12 -7.87
N GLY A 181 11.10 10.48 -7.38
CA GLY A 181 11.14 9.98 -5.99
C GLY A 181 11.06 11.07 -4.91
N LEU A 182 11.51 12.30 -5.19
CA LEU A 182 11.47 13.41 -4.23
C LEU A 182 10.09 14.07 -4.11
N GLN A 183 9.23 13.96 -5.13
CA GLN A 183 7.88 14.56 -5.11
C GLN A 183 6.97 13.97 -4.00
N HIS A 184 7.32 12.82 -3.46
CA HIS A 184 6.59 12.16 -2.35
C HIS A 184 6.77 12.86 -0.98
N ASN A 185 7.76 13.76 -0.81
CA ASN A 185 8.06 14.39 0.48
C ASN A 185 7.47 15.80 0.66
N SER A 186 6.60 16.26 -0.25
CA SER A 186 6.07 17.63 -0.26
C SER A 186 4.58 17.75 0.05
N ILE A 187 3.95 16.69 0.57
CA ILE A 187 2.54 16.67 1.03
C ILE A 187 2.53 16.21 2.48
#